data_AF-A0A925DFK7-F1
#
_entry.id   AF-A0A925DFK7-F1
#
_cell.length_a   1.000
_cell.length_b   1.000
_cell.length_c   1.000
_cell.angle_alpha   90.00
_cell.angle_beta   90.00
_cell.angle_gamma   90.00
#
_symmetry.space_group_name_H-M   'P 1'
#
loop_
_entity.id
_entity.type
_entity.pdbx_description
1 polymer ?
#
loop_
_entity_poly.entity_id
_entity_poly.type
_entity_poly.pdbx_seq_one_letter_code
_entity_poly.pdbx_strand_id
1 'polypeptide(L)' 'MCGIVGAVAQRNITPILLEGLQRLEYRGYDSCGVALHVDGELRRSRSTSRVADL' A
#
# COMPACT_ATOMS: atom_id res chain seq x y z
N MET A 1 8.31 -3.57 13.32
CA MET A 1 8.97 -2.45 12.59
C MET A 1 8.02 -2.07 11.45
N CYS A 2 8.12 -0.89 10.83
CA CYS A 2 7.18 -0.48 9.78
C CYS A 2 7.89 -0.30 8.43
N GLY A 3 7.20 -0.54 7.33
CA GLY A 3 7.68 -0.30 5.96
C GLY A 3 6.72 0.63 5.22
N ILE A 4 7.27 1.54 4.40
CA ILE A 4 6.48 2.48 3.60
C ILE A 4 7.06 2.48 2.18
N VAL A 5 6.17 2.49 1.18
CA VAL A 5 6.48 2.71 -0.23
C VAL A 5 5.55 3.80 -0.77
N GLY A 6 6.05 4.62 -1.68
CA GLY A 6 5.29 5.68 -2.33
C GLY A 6 5.70 5.84 -3.79
N ALA A 7 4.76 6.25 -4.63
CA ALA A 7 4.99 6.53 -6.04
C ALA A 7 4.00 7.58 -6.54
N VAL A 8 4.38 8.30 -7.59
CA VAL A 8 3.53 9.27 -8.30
C VAL A 8 3.59 8.94 -9.78
N ALA A 9 2.44 8.82 -10.43
CA ALA A 9 2.37 8.66 -11.88
C ALA A 9 1.02 9.13 -12.42
N GLN A 10 0.96 9.30 -13.74
CA GLN A 10 -0.27 9.61 -14.49
C GLN A 10 -1.07 8.35 -14.88
N ARG A 11 -0.62 7.17 -14.46
CA ARG A 11 -1.26 5.86 -14.71
C ARG A 11 -1.63 5.20 -13.39
N ASN A 12 -2.46 4.17 -13.43
CA ASN A 12 -2.75 3.37 -12.24
C ASN A 12 -1.46 2.73 -11.68
N ILE A 13 -1.07 3.14 -10.48
CA ILE A 13 0.11 2.64 -9.75
C ILE A 13 -0.24 1.70 -8.61
N THR A 14 -1.52 1.41 -8.38
CA THR A 14 -1.98 0.55 -7.28
C THR A 14 -1.24 -0.80 -7.25
N PRO A 15 -1.07 -1.54 -8.38
CA PRO A 15 -0.34 -2.80 -8.37
C PRO A 15 1.12 -2.67 -7.94
N ILE A 16 1.79 -1.58 -8.35
CA ILE A 16 3.19 -1.31 -8.02
C ILE A 16 3.34 -1.01 -6.52
N LEU A 17 2.41 -0.21 -5.97
CA LEU A 17 2.40 0.09 -4.54
C LEU A 17 2.16 -1.17 -3.71
N LEU A 18 1.23 -2.05 -4.13
CA LEU A 18 0.96 -3.32 -3.46
C LEU A 18 2.17 -4.26 -3.49
N GLU A 19 2.81 -4.43 -4.65
CA GLU A 19 4.03 -5.24 -4.77
C GLU A 19 5.17 -4.69 -3.91
N GLY A 20 5.35 -3.37 -3.89
CA GLY A 20 6.33 -2.71 -3.03
C GLY A 20 6.05 -2.93 -1.54
N LEU A 21 4.79 -2.87 -1.13
CA LEU A 21 4.36 -3.14 0.24
C LEU A 21 4.59 -4.61 0.63
N GLN A 22 4.29 -5.54 -0.27
CA GLN A 22 4.51 -6.98 -0.07
C GLN A 22 6.00 -7.30 0.12
N ARG A 23 6.89 -6.68 -0.67
CA ARG A 23 8.35 -6.79 -0.47
C ARG A 23 8.83 -6.23 0.86
N LEU A 24 8.06 -5.38 1.53
CA LEU A 24 8.39 -4.77 2.82
C LEU A 24 7.77 -5.50 4.02
N GLU A 25 6.97 -6.56 3.82
CA GLU A 25 6.31 -7.31 4.90
C GLU A 25 7.28 -7.90 5.94
N TYR A 26 8.53 -8.19 5.54
CA TYR A 26 9.57 -8.63 6.46
C TYR A 26 9.84 -7.63 7.60
N ARG A 27 9.48 -6.34 7.43
CA ARG A 27 9.60 -5.32 8.48
C ARG A 27 8.39 -5.28 9.40
N GLY A 28 7.19 -5.56 8.89
CA GLY A 28 5.95 -5.45 9.65
C GLY A 28 4.81 -6.19 8.96
N TYR A 29 4.08 -6.99 9.75
CA TYR A 29 3.07 -7.92 9.25
C TYR A 29 1.78 -7.90 10.08
N ASP A 30 1.66 -6.99 11.05
CA ASP A 30 0.50 -6.89 11.94
C ASP A 30 -0.64 -6.06 11.34
N SER A 31 -0.35 -5.26 10.31
CA SER A 31 -1.32 -4.47 9.57
C SER A 31 -0.72 -3.94 8.28
N CYS A 32 -1.58 -3.55 7.34
CA CYS A 32 -1.19 -2.88 6.12
C CYS A 32 -2.22 -1.85 5.68
N GLY A 33 -1.84 -0.99 4.75
CA GLY A 33 -2.75 -0.02 4.17
C GLY A 33 -2.16 0.72 2.98
N VAL A 34 -3.05 1.26 2.15
CA VAL A 34 -2.71 2.06 0.97
C VAL A 34 -3.57 3.32 0.94
N ALA A 35 -2.98 4.42 0.48
CA ALA A 35 -3.67 5.67 0.22
C ALA A 35 -3.41 6.08 -1.24
N LEU A 36 -4.46 6.47 -1.95
CA LEU A 36 -4.41 6.87 -3.35
C LEU A 36 -5.11 8.23 -3.49
N HIS A 37 -4.52 9.12 -4.27
CA HIS A 37 -5.17 10.36 -4.66
C HIS A 37 -5.87 10.14 -6.00
N VAL A 38 -7.20 10.12 -5.99
CA VAL A 38 -8.05 9.82 -7.15
C VAL A 38 -9.12 10.90 -7.24
N ASP A 39 -9.27 11.52 -8.42
CA ASP A 39 -10.29 12.54 -8.70
C ASP A 39 -10.32 13.72 -7.71
N GLY A 40 -9.14 14.16 -7.24
CA GLY A 40 -9.03 15.25 -6.27
C GLY A 40 -9.24 14.83 -4.82
N GLU A 41 -9.48 13.54 -4.56
CA GLU A 41 -9.76 13.01 -3.24
C GLU A 41 -8.76 11.95 -2.79
N LEU A 42 -8.48 11.91 -1.49
CA LEU A 42 -7.65 10.87 -0.89
C LEU A 42 -8.51 9.68 -0.48
N ARG A 43 -8.40 8.58 -1.22
CA ARG A 43 -9.01 7.29 -0.88
C ARG A 43 -8.03 6.42 -0.11
N ARG A 44 -8.50 5.75 0.94
CA ARG A 44 -7.66 4.95 1.83
C ARG A 44 -8.30 3.59 2.09
N SER A 45 -7.48 2.54 2.09
CA SER A 45 -7.85 1.19 2.53
C SER A 45 -6.83 0.70 3.55
N ARG A 46 -7.29 0.02 4.61
CA ARG A 46 -6.46 -0.48 5.71
C ARG A 46 -6.98 -1.83 6.17
N SER A 47 -6.08 -2.72 6.56
CA SER A 47 -6.39 -4.03 7.12
C SER A 47 -5.43 -4.36 8.27
N THR A 48 -5.89 -5.15 9.23
CA THR A 48 -5.03 -5.81 10.22
C THR A 48 -4.41 -7.11 9.69
N SER A 49 -4.83 -7.56 8.51
CA SER A 49 -4.19 -8.68 7.82
C SER A 49 -2.90 -8.24 7.12
N ARG A 50 -2.09 -9.22 6.73
CA ARG A 50 -0.92 -8.99 5.89
C ARG A 50 -1.34 -8.58 4.48
N VAL A 51 -0.44 -7.96 3.72
CA VAL A 51 -0.67 -7.61 2.31
C VAL A 51 -0.89 -8.87 1.49
N ALA A 52 -0.18 -9.95 1.83
CA ALA A 52 -0.33 -11.26 1.18
C ALA A 52 -1.71 -11.92 1.39
N ASP A 53 -2.47 -11.49 2.41
CA ASP A 53 -3.77 -12.07 2.78
C ASP A 53 -4.98 -11.21 2.29
N LEU A 54 -4.72 -10.19 1.47
CA LEU A 54 -5.69 -9.21 0.98
C LEU A 54 -6.25 -9.55 -0.41
#